data_AF-A0A1M4S1C6-F1
#
_entry.id   AF-A0A1M4S1C6-F1
#
_cell.length_a   1.000
_cell.length_b   1.000
_cell.length_c   1.000
_cell.angle_alpha   90.00
_cell.angle_beta   90.00
_cell.angle_gamma   90.00
#
_symmetry.space_group_name_H-M   'P 1'
#
loop_
_entity.id
_entity.type
_entity.pdbx_description
1 polymer ?
#
loop_
_entity_poly.entity_id
_entity_poly.type
_entity_poly.pdbx_seq_one_letter_code
_entity_poly.pdbx_strand_id
1 'polypeptide(L)'
;MTCLNTTHYLNQPHHDTGPAYLLGTRRPGAELSARLWVPAPWQPEHIILRQVVDGEPSLSAAQLVARTDAGAWWEATLRLVNPTNHYRFLLLTPDSDRPYVWFHAAGLADHDVPDAMDFRVLAEDDAPDWVLDAVCYQIFPDRFSAHTPPRERTAPAWAQAHAWLDEPPVAGDPSGAAWYGGDLDGIVDHLDYLQELGVNTVYLTPVFPAGSVHRYDSNSFDHVDALLGGDAALARLTQALHDRDMRLVLDLTTNHTGVTHDWFRRAVTGRQLWLVAEHGHDASGDLTGTGWQGTMNYHGFTRPLWSWLAHPDPADGLNWLGIPTGIPRLPGGPISQGVREYTAHMPATSITHSMNLLGSHDTPRIRTVVGSREAQLVAATALFTAPGVPTVFSGDELGATGRTGEHSRTTMPWTAPPGAAPTDELGPDGAWGPVDRVTLGRYRQLSRLRHELPALRRGGMRWVYADEDLLVWLRTHPDGDVLVALARAAGATVDLPLACLPAGAVDDVHAMDGVDVTVIGGADGHLTVNATGPGSAIVTLRAVLPRTDKICTH
;
A
#
# COMPACT_ATOMS: atom_id res chain seq x y z
N MET A 1 22.21 47.12 -12.59
CA MET A 1 22.97 45.85 -12.75
C MET A 1 22.08 44.79 -13.40
N THR A 2 22.44 44.31 -14.60
CA THR A 2 21.73 43.27 -15.39
C THR A 2 22.15 41.83 -15.02
N CYS A 3 22.57 41.59 -13.78
CA CYS A 3 23.40 40.42 -13.43
C CYS A 3 22.66 39.17 -12.89
N LEU A 4 21.34 39.20 -12.70
CA LEU A 4 20.64 38.00 -12.19
C LEU A 4 20.44 36.91 -13.24
N ASN A 5 20.60 37.24 -14.53
CA ASN A 5 20.34 36.32 -15.64
C ASN A 5 21.57 36.22 -16.57
N THR A 6 22.75 36.04 -15.99
CA THR A 6 24.00 35.86 -16.74
C THR A 6 24.34 34.37 -16.87
N THR A 7 24.66 33.91 -18.07
CA THR A 7 25.27 32.59 -18.31
C THR A 7 26.71 32.47 -17.80
N HIS A 8 27.27 33.55 -17.23
CA HIS A 8 28.63 33.63 -16.70
C HIS A 8 28.64 33.72 -15.17
N TYR A 9 28.69 32.56 -14.50
CA TYR A 9 28.68 32.45 -13.03
C TYR A 9 29.88 33.10 -12.32
N LEU A 10 31.00 33.33 -13.02
CA LEU A 10 32.18 34.01 -12.44
C LEU A 10 31.92 35.45 -11.99
N ASN A 11 30.88 36.10 -12.53
CA ASN A 11 30.51 37.46 -12.17
C ASN A 11 29.49 37.50 -11.02
N GLN A 12 29.11 36.36 -10.44
CA GLN A 12 28.19 36.28 -9.30
C GLN A 12 28.95 36.14 -7.98
N PRO A 13 28.38 36.61 -6.86
CA PRO A 13 28.89 36.26 -5.54
C PRO A 13 29.00 34.75 -5.37
N HIS A 14 29.97 34.29 -4.59
CA HIS A 14 30.22 32.88 -4.38
C HIS A 14 30.54 32.55 -2.92
N HIS A 15 29.89 31.49 -2.44
CA HIS A 15 30.06 30.89 -1.13
C HIS A 15 29.70 29.41 -1.26
N ASP A 16 30.43 28.57 -0.56
CA ASP A 16 30.07 27.19 -0.28
C ASP A 16 30.42 26.83 1.17
N THR A 17 30.22 25.59 1.57
CA THR A 17 30.54 25.11 2.93
C THR A 17 31.94 24.48 3.01
N GLY A 18 32.75 24.66 1.98
CA GLY A 18 34.12 24.17 1.89
C GLY A 18 35.10 24.93 2.80
N PRO A 19 36.30 24.38 3.01
CA PRO A 19 37.26 24.87 4.01
C PRO A 19 37.83 26.26 3.72
N ALA A 20 37.62 26.82 2.53
CA ALA A 20 38.01 28.20 2.19
C ALA A 20 36.93 29.23 2.54
N TYR A 21 35.66 28.79 2.60
CA TYR A 21 34.49 29.66 2.75
C TYR A 21 33.84 29.53 4.13
N LEU A 22 34.07 28.44 4.84
CA LEU A 22 33.57 28.27 6.20
C LEU A 22 34.72 27.86 7.12
N LEU A 23 35.24 28.83 7.85
CA LEU A 23 36.44 28.66 8.69
C LEU A 23 36.07 28.38 10.14
N GLY A 24 36.87 27.52 10.77
CA GLY A 24 36.71 27.12 12.17
C GLY A 24 36.42 25.63 12.30
N THR A 25 36.49 25.13 13.54
CA THR A 25 36.19 23.73 13.84
C THR A 25 34.70 23.57 14.11
N ARG A 26 34.04 22.70 13.33
CA ARG A 26 32.63 22.36 13.53
C ARG A 26 32.45 21.58 14.84
N ARG A 27 31.61 22.09 15.73
CA ARG A 27 31.09 21.42 16.93
C ARG A 27 29.84 22.17 17.42
N PRO A 28 28.96 21.55 18.21
CA PRO A 28 27.78 22.22 18.75
C PRO A 28 28.17 23.45 19.57
N GLY A 29 27.51 24.57 19.31
CA GLY A 29 27.79 25.87 19.92
C GLY A 29 29.04 26.59 19.37
N ALA A 30 29.73 26.05 18.37
CA ALA A 30 30.84 26.76 17.74
C ALA A 30 30.36 27.99 16.96
N GLU A 31 31.23 29.01 16.93
CA GLU A 31 31.11 30.12 16.00
C GLU A 31 32.11 29.89 14.85
N LEU A 32 31.60 29.91 13.63
CA LEU A 32 32.38 29.79 12.40
C LEU A 32 32.42 31.13 11.67
N SER A 33 33.49 31.35 10.92
CA SER A 33 33.63 32.49 10.01
C SER A 33 33.16 32.08 8.61
N ALA A 34 31.97 32.53 8.23
CA ALA A 34 31.41 32.33 6.91
C ALA A 34 31.83 33.46 5.96
N ARG A 35 32.62 33.11 4.93
CA ARG A 35 33.16 34.04 3.95
C ARG A 35 32.36 34.08 2.67
N LEU A 36 32.18 35.26 2.10
CA LEU A 36 31.53 35.46 0.80
C LEU A 36 32.50 36.18 -0.14
N TRP A 37 32.75 35.60 -1.32
CA TRP A 37 33.42 36.30 -2.41
C TRP A 37 32.41 37.12 -3.21
N VAL A 38 32.71 38.39 -3.43
CA VAL A 38 31.87 39.34 -4.19
C VAL A 38 32.70 39.93 -5.33
N PRO A 39 32.47 39.52 -6.59
CA PRO A 39 33.20 40.05 -7.74
C PRO A 39 33.03 41.57 -7.93
N ALA A 40 34.03 42.23 -8.51
CA ALA A 40 34.10 43.69 -8.67
C ALA A 40 32.87 44.39 -9.30
N PRO A 41 32.11 43.76 -10.23
CA PRO A 41 30.86 44.34 -10.73
C PRO A 41 29.81 44.58 -9.64
N TRP A 42 29.87 43.86 -8.51
CA TRP A 42 28.99 44.02 -7.36
C TRP A 42 29.61 44.94 -6.32
N GLN A 43 28.85 45.96 -5.89
CA GLN A 43 29.28 46.92 -4.88
C GLN A 43 28.20 47.09 -3.80
N PRO A 44 27.85 46.02 -3.05
CA PRO A 44 26.91 46.16 -1.95
C PRO A 44 27.50 47.07 -0.86
N GLU A 45 26.66 47.92 -0.28
CA GLU A 45 27.03 48.78 0.85
C GLU A 45 27.17 47.97 2.14
N HIS A 46 26.26 47.00 2.32
CA HIS A 46 26.25 46.10 3.46
C HIS A 46 26.00 44.66 3.01
N ILE A 47 26.60 43.72 3.73
CA ILE A 47 26.30 42.30 3.59
C ILE A 47 25.92 41.77 4.97
N ILE A 48 24.82 41.02 5.03
CA ILE A 48 24.30 40.45 6.27
C ILE A 48 24.15 38.94 6.08
N LEU A 49 24.70 38.15 6.98
CA LEU A 49 24.35 36.74 7.11
C LEU A 49 23.07 36.65 7.95
N ARG A 50 22.01 36.09 7.38
CA ARG A 50 20.81 35.67 8.12
C ARG A 50 20.93 34.18 8.40
N GLN A 51 20.76 33.79 9.65
CA GLN A 51 20.60 32.40 10.08
C GLN A 51 19.31 32.27 10.90
N VAL A 52 18.81 31.06 11.10
CA VAL A 52 17.70 30.80 12.04
C VAL A 52 18.27 30.16 13.31
N VAL A 53 18.03 30.80 14.46
CA VAL A 53 18.46 30.36 15.80
C VAL A 53 17.21 30.20 16.65
N ASP A 54 16.98 29.01 17.20
CA ASP A 54 15.81 28.69 18.02
C ASP A 54 14.46 29.05 17.37
N GLY A 55 14.38 28.92 16.04
CA GLY A 55 13.18 29.26 15.25
C GLY A 55 13.05 30.73 14.87
N GLU A 56 13.97 31.60 15.30
CA GLU A 56 13.93 33.04 15.05
C GLU A 56 15.09 33.50 14.14
N PRO A 57 14.86 34.50 13.25
CA PRO A 57 15.93 35.09 12.46
C PRO A 57 17.00 35.76 13.34
N SER A 58 18.25 35.35 13.17
CA SER A 58 19.44 35.98 13.73
C SER A 58 20.27 36.57 12.61
N LEU A 59 20.72 37.81 12.76
CA LEU A 59 21.51 38.54 11.76
C LEU A 59 22.93 38.76 12.25
N SER A 60 23.91 38.54 11.38
CA SER A 60 25.31 38.91 11.58
C SER A 60 25.77 39.80 10.44
N ALA A 61 26.21 41.02 10.74
CA ALA A 61 26.81 41.89 9.73
C ALA A 61 28.15 41.30 9.27
N ALA A 62 28.37 41.25 7.96
CA ALA A 62 29.64 40.82 7.39
C ALA A 62 30.65 41.97 7.37
N GLN A 63 31.91 41.65 7.62
CA GLN A 63 33.03 42.59 7.56
C GLN A 63 33.84 42.35 6.29
N LEU A 64 34.30 43.42 5.66
CA LEU A 64 35.22 43.34 4.53
C LEU A 64 36.61 42.89 5.04
N VAL A 65 37.07 41.72 4.60
CA VAL A 65 38.35 41.14 5.06
C VAL A 65 39.48 41.28 4.04
N ALA A 66 39.17 41.35 2.74
CA ALA A 66 40.15 41.61 1.69
C ALA A 66 39.50 42.22 0.45
N ARG A 67 40.27 43.00 -0.32
CA ARG A 67 39.84 43.56 -1.61
C ARG A 67 40.97 43.44 -2.63
N THR A 68 40.62 43.10 -3.86
CA THR A 68 41.49 43.07 -5.03
C THR A 68 40.81 43.77 -6.20
N ASP A 69 41.51 43.93 -7.32
CA ASP A 69 40.90 44.45 -8.56
C ASP A 69 39.76 43.56 -9.08
N ALA A 70 39.77 42.26 -8.73
CA ALA A 70 38.78 41.29 -9.16
C ALA A 70 37.52 41.26 -8.27
N GLY A 71 37.58 41.78 -7.04
CA GLY A 71 36.46 41.72 -6.12
C GLY A 71 36.85 41.87 -4.65
N ALA A 72 35.97 41.41 -3.77
CA ALA A 72 36.10 41.56 -2.32
C ALA A 72 35.70 40.29 -1.58
N TRP A 73 36.44 39.98 -0.52
CA TRP A 73 36.08 38.95 0.46
C TRP A 73 35.41 39.60 1.65
N TRP A 74 34.27 39.07 2.03
CA TRP A 74 33.51 39.45 3.21
C TRP A 74 33.43 38.27 4.17
N GLU A 75 33.29 38.52 5.47
CA GLU A 75 33.23 37.48 6.50
C GLU A 75 32.17 37.83 7.55
N ALA A 76 31.29 36.88 7.88
CA ALA A 76 30.26 37.02 8.93
C ALA A 76 30.30 35.83 9.89
N THR A 77 29.82 36.03 11.12
CA THR A 77 29.74 34.97 12.12
C THR A 77 28.51 34.08 11.88
N LEU A 78 28.74 32.77 11.76
CA LEU A 78 27.72 31.73 11.76
C LEU A 78 27.80 30.94 13.06
N ARG A 79 26.66 30.65 13.71
CA ARG A 79 26.64 29.91 14.98
C ARG A 79 26.02 28.53 14.77
N LEU A 80 26.71 27.48 15.20
CA LEU A 80 26.24 26.10 15.09
C LEU A 80 25.37 25.71 16.29
N VAL A 81 24.21 26.35 16.42
CA VAL A 81 23.30 26.17 17.57
C VAL A 81 22.29 25.04 17.38
N ASN A 82 22.00 24.68 16.13
CA ASN A 82 21.12 23.56 15.76
C ASN A 82 21.96 22.39 15.24
N PRO A 83 21.43 21.14 15.23
CA PRO A 83 22.08 20.03 14.53
C PRO A 83 22.34 20.35 13.05
N THR A 84 21.36 20.98 12.38
CA THR A 84 21.48 21.52 11.03
C THR A 84 21.25 23.02 11.06
N ASN A 85 22.22 23.80 10.59
CA ASN A 85 22.19 25.26 10.63
C ASN A 85 21.94 25.81 9.23
N HIS A 86 20.83 26.52 9.08
CA HIS A 86 20.40 27.15 7.83
C HIS A 86 20.80 28.62 7.83
N TYR A 87 21.40 29.08 6.73
CA TYR A 87 21.78 30.48 6.58
C TYR A 87 21.86 30.92 5.11
N ARG A 88 21.77 32.24 4.91
CA ARG A 88 21.93 32.91 3.61
C ARG A 88 22.51 34.30 3.77
N PHE A 89 23.03 34.86 2.70
CA PHE A 89 23.55 36.22 2.67
C PHE A 89 22.54 37.18 2.04
N LEU A 90 22.44 38.38 2.60
CA LEU A 90 21.70 39.51 2.07
C LEU A 90 22.70 40.57 1.63
N LEU A 91 22.73 40.89 0.34
CA LEU A 91 23.53 41.97 -0.23
C LEU A 91 22.63 43.19 -0.35
N LEU A 92 22.95 44.27 0.37
CA LEU A 92 22.16 45.49 0.44
C LEU A 92 22.80 46.62 -0.35
N THR A 93 21.99 47.31 -1.15
CA THR A 93 22.34 48.56 -1.85
C THR A 93 21.13 49.50 -1.78
N PRO A 94 20.81 50.09 -0.61
CA PRO A 94 19.49 50.68 -0.32
C PRO A 94 18.99 51.71 -1.33
N ASP A 95 19.90 52.52 -1.89
CA ASP A 95 19.57 53.61 -2.82
C ASP A 95 19.53 53.16 -4.30
N SER A 96 19.55 51.86 -4.57
CA SER A 96 19.53 51.25 -5.91
C SER A 96 18.12 50.88 -6.40
N ASP A 97 17.98 50.62 -7.71
CA ASP A 97 16.77 50.03 -8.32
C ASP A 97 16.47 48.62 -7.78
N ARG A 98 17.47 47.96 -7.20
CA ARG A 98 17.37 46.71 -6.45
C ARG A 98 18.01 46.91 -5.07
N PRO A 99 17.21 47.24 -4.04
CA PRO A 99 17.75 47.60 -2.73
C PRO A 99 18.37 46.41 -1.98
N TYR A 100 17.99 45.19 -2.35
CA TYR A 100 18.57 43.97 -1.80
C TYR A 100 18.59 42.83 -2.82
N VAL A 101 19.51 41.89 -2.60
CA VAL A 101 19.56 40.58 -3.28
C VAL A 101 19.95 39.52 -2.24
N TRP A 102 19.19 38.43 -2.17
CA TRP A 102 19.57 37.25 -1.41
C TRP A 102 20.56 36.41 -2.20
N PHE A 103 21.52 35.82 -1.49
CA PHE A 103 22.41 34.80 -2.00
C PHE A 103 22.37 33.58 -1.07
N HIS A 104 21.90 32.47 -1.61
CA HIS A 104 21.62 31.21 -0.91
C HIS A 104 22.13 30.02 -1.73
N ALA A 105 21.93 28.78 -1.27
CA ALA A 105 22.54 27.59 -1.91
C ALA A 105 22.10 27.38 -3.36
N ALA A 106 20.84 27.74 -3.68
CA ALA A 106 20.32 27.69 -5.05
C ALA A 106 20.70 28.92 -5.93
N GLY A 107 21.45 29.90 -5.41
CA GLY A 107 21.93 31.06 -6.16
C GLY A 107 21.40 32.40 -5.65
N LEU A 108 21.26 33.36 -6.57
CA LEU A 108 20.80 34.72 -6.28
C LEU A 108 19.27 34.85 -6.45
N ALA A 109 18.63 35.62 -5.57
CA ALA A 109 17.22 35.98 -5.68
C ALA A 109 16.98 37.47 -5.34
N ASP A 110 16.20 38.17 -6.17
CA ASP A 110 15.76 39.56 -5.93
C ASP A 110 14.43 39.68 -5.18
N HIS A 111 13.91 38.55 -4.70
CA HIS A 111 12.70 38.44 -3.90
C HIS A 111 13.00 37.53 -2.71
N ASP A 112 12.14 37.57 -1.69
CA ASP A 112 12.29 36.67 -0.56
C ASP A 112 12.01 35.21 -0.97
N VAL A 113 12.76 34.28 -0.39
CA VAL A 113 12.69 32.85 -0.72
C VAL A 113 12.52 32.00 0.54
N PRO A 114 11.93 30.79 0.44
CA PRO A 114 11.84 29.89 1.58
C PRO A 114 13.21 29.46 2.13
N ASP A 115 13.31 29.27 3.44
CA ASP A 115 14.53 28.78 4.14
C ASP A 115 15.00 27.39 3.64
N ALA A 116 14.16 26.67 2.90
CA ALA A 116 14.53 25.44 2.22
C ALA A 116 15.69 25.64 1.20
N MET A 117 15.88 26.86 0.69
CA MET A 117 16.90 27.20 -0.30
C MET A 117 18.24 27.66 0.33
N ASP A 118 18.29 27.78 1.65
CA ASP A 118 19.46 28.24 2.39
C ASP A 118 20.65 27.27 2.29
N PHE A 119 21.86 27.80 2.50
CA PHE A 119 23.02 26.96 2.79
C PHE A 119 22.81 26.19 4.09
N ARG A 120 23.39 24.99 4.16
CA ARG A 120 23.22 24.08 5.31
C ARG A 120 24.57 23.58 5.77
N VAL A 121 24.79 23.64 7.08
CA VAL A 121 25.95 23.02 7.71
C VAL A 121 25.52 22.25 8.95
N LEU A 122 26.06 21.04 9.10
CA LEU A 122 25.88 20.25 10.31
C LEU A 122 26.79 20.76 11.42
N ALA A 123 26.30 20.77 12.65
CA ALA A 123 27.11 21.13 13.82
C ALA A 123 28.24 20.11 14.06
N GLU A 124 27.99 18.85 13.74
CA GLU A 124 28.94 17.75 13.75
C GLU A 124 28.81 16.99 12.42
N ASP A 125 29.94 16.65 11.82
CA ASP A 125 30.05 15.80 10.64
C ASP A 125 30.81 14.55 11.10
N ASP A 126 30.13 13.41 11.15
CA ASP A 126 30.66 12.15 11.69
C ASP A 126 31.18 11.21 10.60
N ALA A 127 31.18 11.68 9.35
CA ALA A 127 31.81 10.97 8.25
C ALA A 127 33.32 10.84 8.49
N PRO A 128 33.92 9.65 8.30
CA PRO A 128 35.36 9.50 8.43
C PRO A 128 36.14 10.30 7.37
N ASP A 129 37.18 11.02 7.79
CA ASP A 129 37.99 11.87 6.89
C ASP A 129 38.54 11.13 5.66
N TRP A 130 38.89 9.85 5.81
CA TRP A 130 39.47 9.04 4.73
C TRP A 130 38.57 8.91 3.50
N VAL A 131 37.25 9.11 3.65
CA VAL A 131 36.28 8.99 2.55
C VAL A 131 36.56 10.04 1.47
N LEU A 132 37.07 11.23 1.84
CA LEU A 132 37.39 12.30 0.90
C LEU A 132 38.57 11.93 -0.03
N ASP A 133 39.46 11.03 0.44
CA ASP A 133 40.61 10.52 -0.30
C ASP A 133 40.35 9.16 -0.95
N ALA A 134 39.13 8.61 -0.83
CA ALA A 134 38.82 7.26 -1.25
C ALA A 134 38.76 7.14 -2.79
N VAL A 135 39.51 6.18 -3.33
CA VAL A 135 39.33 5.65 -4.69
C VAL A 135 38.76 4.24 -4.54
N CYS A 136 37.45 4.13 -4.76
CA CYS A 136 36.69 2.92 -4.52
C CYS A 136 36.63 2.02 -5.76
N TYR A 137 36.90 0.72 -5.58
CA TYR A 137 36.75 -0.31 -6.61
C TYR A 137 35.69 -1.33 -6.20
N GLN A 138 34.60 -1.40 -6.96
CA GLN A 138 33.52 -2.32 -6.71
C GLN A 138 33.82 -3.70 -7.30
N ILE A 139 33.63 -4.74 -6.50
CA ILE A 139 33.86 -6.13 -6.86
C ILE A 139 32.58 -6.93 -6.66
N PHE A 140 32.18 -7.64 -7.72
CA PHE A 140 31.21 -8.73 -7.64
C PHE A 140 31.97 -10.06 -7.47
N PRO A 141 32.00 -10.66 -6.27
CA PRO A 141 32.97 -11.71 -5.94
C PRO A 141 32.99 -12.90 -6.90
N ASP A 142 31.82 -13.40 -7.31
CA ASP A 142 31.71 -14.57 -8.20
C ASP A 142 32.36 -14.36 -9.57
N ARG A 143 32.62 -13.12 -9.98
CA ARG A 143 33.11 -12.75 -11.34
C ARG A 143 34.46 -12.07 -11.37
N PHE A 144 35.10 -11.85 -10.23
CA PHE A 144 36.36 -11.12 -10.19
C PHE A 144 37.58 -12.02 -10.38
N SER A 145 37.74 -13.02 -9.50
CA SER A 145 38.78 -14.04 -9.63
C SER A 145 38.42 -15.25 -8.78
N ALA A 146 38.91 -16.43 -9.17
CA ALA A 146 38.69 -17.69 -8.48
C ALA A 146 40.03 -18.26 -8.02
N HIS A 147 40.29 -18.27 -6.71
CA HIS A 147 41.51 -18.85 -6.14
C HIS A 147 41.57 -20.36 -6.38
N THR A 148 40.43 -21.04 -6.14
CA THR A 148 40.25 -22.45 -6.51
C THR A 148 39.45 -22.54 -7.79
N PRO A 149 39.95 -23.23 -8.84
CA PRO A 149 39.24 -23.36 -10.10
C PRO A 149 37.80 -23.86 -9.89
N PRO A 150 36.79 -23.23 -10.51
CA PRO A 150 35.37 -23.59 -10.32
C PRO A 150 35.08 -25.06 -10.63
N ARG A 151 35.80 -25.63 -11.61
CA ARG A 151 35.73 -27.05 -12.01
C ARG A 151 36.14 -28.04 -10.90
N GLU A 152 36.86 -27.57 -9.88
CA GLU A 152 37.33 -28.36 -8.74
C GLU A 152 36.38 -28.22 -7.53
N ARG A 153 35.29 -27.46 -7.70
CA ARG A 153 34.30 -27.16 -6.67
C ARG A 153 32.93 -27.72 -7.08
N THR A 154 32.15 -28.15 -6.08
CA THR A 154 30.79 -28.62 -6.32
C THR A 154 29.83 -27.42 -6.30
N ALA A 155 29.10 -27.21 -7.39
CA ALA A 155 28.07 -26.19 -7.47
C ALA A 155 26.93 -26.49 -6.47
N PRO A 156 26.38 -25.47 -5.77
CA PRO A 156 25.21 -25.66 -4.92
C PRO A 156 23.97 -25.98 -5.78
N ALA A 157 22.94 -26.57 -5.15
CA ALA A 157 21.76 -27.06 -5.86
C ALA A 157 20.97 -25.97 -6.63
N TRP A 158 21.05 -24.71 -6.19
CA TRP A 158 20.39 -23.58 -6.86
C TRP A 158 21.19 -23.05 -8.06
N ALA A 159 22.48 -23.37 -8.15
CA ALA A 159 23.37 -22.79 -9.14
C ALA A 159 23.53 -23.64 -10.39
N GLN A 160 23.67 -22.95 -11.51
CA GLN A 160 24.16 -23.48 -12.77
C GLN A 160 25.62 -23.06 -12.94
N ALA A 161 26.54 -24.03 -12.99
CA ALA A 161 27.95 -23.75 -13.19
C ALA A 161 28.25 -23.29 -14.63
N HIS A 162 29.10 -22.27 -14.77
CA HIS A 162 29.62 -21.74 -16.02
C HIS A 162 31.15 -21.78 -16.03
N ALA A 163 31.74 -21.82 -17.22
CA ALA A 163 33.18 -21.65 -17.37
C ALA A 163 33.56 -20.16 -17.26
N TRP A 164 34.81 -19.90 -16.86
CA TRP A 164 35.33 -18.53 -16.86
C TRP A 164 35.29 -17.98 -18.30
N LEU A 165 34.79 -16.75 -18.45
CA LEU A 165 34.54 -16.08 -19.74
C LEU A 165 33.35 -16.60 -20.56
N ASP A 166 32.52 -17.51 -20.03
CA ASP A 166 31.20 -17.72 -20.62
C ASP A 166 30.39 -16.40 -20.55
N GLU A 167 29.56 -16.15 -21.57
CA GLU A 167 28.67 -14.99 -21.57
C GLU A 167 27.57 -15.17 -20.50
N PRO A 168 27.37 -14.22 -19.58
CA PRO A 168 26.29 -14.30 -18.61
C PRO A 168 24.90 -14.25 -19.27
N PRO A 169 23.89 -14.93 -18.72
CA PRO A 169 22.52 -14.78 -19.19
C PRO A 169 22.03 -13.32 -19.07
N VAL A 170 21.30 -12.86 -20.09
CA VAL A 170 20.90 -11.45 -20.22
C VAL A 170 19.91 -11.00 -19.13
N ALA A 171 18.99 -11.87 -18.70
CA ALA A 171 17.99 -11.53 -17.67
C ALA A 171 17.25 -12.76 -17.13
N GLY A 172 16.51 -12.56 -16.02
CA GLY A 172 15.59 -13.53 -15.42
C GLY A 172 16.27 -14.53 -14.48
N ASP A 173 15.50 -15.52 -14.01
CA ASP A 173 15.98 -16.57 -13.10
C ASP A 173 17.33 -17.22 -13.50
N PRO A 174 17.65 -17.43 -14.80
CA PRO A 174 18.96 -17.96 -15.19
C PRO A 174 20.15 -17.08 -14.80
N SER A 175 20.00 -15.75 -14.71
CA SER A 175 21.12 -14.87 -14.36
C SER A 175 21.49 -15.00 -12.88
N GLY A 176 20.50 -15.18 -12.00
CA GLY A 176 20.70 -15.42 -10.57
C GLY A 176 21.34 -16.78 -10.27
N ALA A 177 21.14 -17.77 -11.14
CA ALA A 177 21.72 -19.10 -10.99
C ALA A 177 23.13 -19.23 -11.60
N ALA A 178 23.56 -18.31 -12.47
CA ALA A 178 24.76 -18.46 -13.28
C ALA A 178 26.06 -18.24 -12.46
N TRP A 179 26.63 -19.32 -11.95
CA TRP A 179 27.76 -19.37 -11.02
C TRP A 179 29.09 -19.63 -11.73
N TYR A 180 30.06 -18.74 -11.50
CA TYR A 180 31.37 -18.73 -12.17
C TYR A 180 32.52 -19.02 -11.21
N GLY A 181 32.24 -19.08 -9.91
CA GLY A 181 33.13 -19.64 -8.90
C GLY A 181 34.20 -18.70 -8.36
N GLY A 182 34.10 -17.40 -8.61
CA GLY A 182 34.93 -16.41 -7.94
C GLY A 182 34.71 -16.38 -6.42
N ASP A 183 35.75 -16.03 -5.68
CA ASP A 183 35.80 -16.09 -4.21
C ASP A 183 36.68 -14.98 -3.61
N LEU A 184 36.66 -14.83 -2.27
CA LEU A 184 37.38 -13.75 -1.61
C LEU A 184 38.89 -13.93 -1.64
N ASP A 185 39.38 -15.16 -1.65
CA ASP A 185 40.82 -15.43 -1.80
C ASP A 185 41.31 -15.06 -3.20
N GLY A 186 40.48 -15.22 -4.24
CA GLY A 186 40.80 -14.73 -5.58
C GLY A 186 40.95 -13.21 -5.62
N ILE A 187 40.23 -12.48 -4.76
CA ILE A 187 40.44 -11.03 -4.62
C ILE A 187 41.82 -10.75 -3.99
N VAL A 188 42.21 -11.53 -2.97
CA VAL A 188 43.54 -11.42 -2.34
C VAL A 188 44.66 -11.60 -3.35
N ASP A 189 44.52 -12.55 -4.28
CA ASP A 189 45.51 -12.84 -5.32
C ASP A 189 45.76 -11.67 -6.29
N HIS A 190 44.87 -10.68 -6.34
CA HIS A 190 44.94 -9.54 -7.26
C HIS A 190 44.99 -8.17 -6.58
N LEU A 191 45.31 -8.09 -5.28
CA LEU A 191 45.43 -6.80 -4.59
C LEU A 191 46.54 -5.91 -5.16
N ASP A 192 47.63 -6.50 -5.67
CA ASP A 192 48.72 -5.72 -6.27
C ASP A 192 48.24 -4.98 -7.53
N TYR A 193 47.38 -5.61 -8.34
CA TYR A 193 46.73 -4.96 -9.49
C TYR A 193 45.85 -3.77 -9.07
N LEU A 194 45.07 -3.93 -7.99
CA LEU A 194 44.22 -2.85 -7.48
C LEU A 194 45.07 -1.69 -6.95
N GLN A 195 46.16 -1.99 -6.25
CA GLN A 195 47.06 -0.99 -5.71
C GLN A 195 47.78 -0.21 -6.81
N GLU A 196 48.23 -0.88 -7.89
CA GLU A 196 48.81 -0.22 -9.07
C GLU A 196 47.82 0.72 -9.78
N LEU A 197 46.52 0.39 -9.74
CA LEU A 197 45.46 1.26 -10.28
C LEU A 197 45.19 2.50 -9.39
N GLY A 198 45.74 2.55 -8.19
CA GLY A 198 45.52 3.62 -7.21
C GLY A 198 44.28 3.44 -6.34
N VAL A 199 43.73 2.22 -6.30
CA VAL A 199 42.59 1.87 -5.43
C VAL A 199 43.07 1.83 -3.99
N ASN A 200 42.32 2.45 -3.09
CA ASN A 200 42.54 2.37 -1.64
C ASN A 200 41.31 1.89 -0.87
N THR A 201 40.19 1.65 -1.55
CA THR A 201 38.96 1.16 -0.94
C THR A 201 38.33 0.10 -1.85
N VAL A 202 38.10 -1.11 -1.33
CA VAL A 202 37.38 -2.18 -2.02
C VAL A 202 35.95 -2.22 -1.52
N TYR A 203 34.98 -2.22 -2.43
CA TYR A 203 33.57 -2.40 -2.14
C TYR A 203 33.10 -3.76 -2.67
N LEU A 204 32.59 -4.62 -1.79
CA LEU A 204 32.01 -5.91 -2.19
C LEU A 204 30.49 -5.81 -2.28
N THR A 205 29.92 -6.33 -3.37
CA THR A 205 28.50 -6.73 -3.39
C THR A 205 28.23 -7.79 -2.31
N PRO A 206 26.96 -8.12 -1.98
CA PRO A 206 26.64 -8.93 -0.81
C PRO A 206 27.43 -10.25 -0.75
N VAL A 207 27.96 -10.57 0.43
CA VAL A 207 28.83 -11.73 0.66
C VAL A 207 28.16 -12.82 1.50
N PHE A 208 26.92 -12.59 1.94
CA PHE A 208 26.19 -13.51 2.79
C PHE A 208 25.56 -14.68 2.00
N PRO A 209 25.34 -15.85 2.62
CA PRO A 209 24.74 -17.01 1.97
C PRO A 209 23.37 -16.69 1.37
N ALA A 210 23.12 -17.14 0.14
CA ALA A 210 21.86 -16.87 -0.55
C ALA A 210 21.46 -18.00 -1.50
N GLY A 211 20.28 -17.87 -2.14
CA GLY A 211 19.80 -18.76 -3.20
C GLY A 211 20.22 -18.33 -4.61
N SER A 212 21.11 -17.35 -4.73
CA SER A 212 21.57 -16.78 -6.00
C SER A 212 23.04 -16.33 -5.94
N VAL A 213 23.64 -16.04 -7.10
CA VAL A 213 25.00 -15.48 -7.19
C VAL A 213 25.09 -14.03 -6.72
N HIS A 214 24.01 -13.25 -6.81
CA HIS A 214 24.04 -11.84 -6.44
C HIS A 214 23.88 -11.61 -4.94
N ARG A 215 23.35 -12.59 -4.20
CA ARG A 215 23.29 -12.63 -2.74
C ARG A 215 22.43 -11.59 -2.02
N TYR A 216 21.74 -10.71 -2.76
CA TYR A 216 20.69 -9.84 -2.20
C TYR A 216 19.54 -10.61 -1.52
N ASP A 217 19.27 -11.85 -1.92
CA ASP A 217 18.28 -12.77 -1.32
C ASP A 217 18.88 -13.60 -0.18
N SER A 218 19.56 -12.93 0.76
CA SER A 218 20.29 -13.61 1.83
C SER A 218 19.41 -14.56 2.67
N ASN A 219 20.00 -15.68 3.07
CA ASN A 219 19.40 -16.71 3.92
C ASN A 219 19.82 -16.58 5.39
N SER A 220 20.91 -15.88 5.66
CA SER A 220 21.41 -15.53 6.99
C SER A 220 22.45 -14.42 6.86
N PHE A 221 22.51 -13.52 7.85
CA PHE A 221 23.54 -12.48 7.95
C PHE A 221 24.64 -12.83 8.98
N ASP A 222 24.59 -14.01 9.58
CA ASP A 222 25.45 -14.38 10.70
C ASP A 222 26.87 -14.78 10.26
N HIS A 223 27.01 -15.27 9.02
CA HIS A 223 28.26 -15.78 8.46
C HIS A 223 28.37 -15.43 6.99
N VAL A 224 29.59 -15.30 6.47
CA VAL A 224 29.89 -15.16 5.04
C VAL A 224 29.60 -16.48 4.30
N ASP A 225 29.17 -16.38 3.05
CA ASP A 225 28.87 -17.52 2.20
C ASP A 225 30.09 -18.46 2.08
N ALA A 226 29.87 -19.75 2.36
CA ALA A 226 30.88 -20.79 2.20
C ALA A 226 31.38 -20.88 0.74
N LEU A 227 30.56 -20.51 -0.24
CA LEU A 227 30.98 -20.40 -1.64
C LEU A 227 31.98 -19.27 -1.90
N LEU A 228 32.13 -18.33 -0.98
CA LEU A 228 33.13 -17.27 -1.04
C LEU A 228 34.33 -17.53 -0.13
N GLY A 229 34.36 -18.69 0.54
CA GLY A 229 35.41 -19.10 1.50
C GLY A 229 35.07 -18.84 2.97
N GLY A 230 33.87 -18.31 3.26
CA GLY A 230 33.37 -18.08 4.61
C GLY A 230 34.12 -16.99 5.39
N ASP A 231 33.84 -16.89 6.69
CA ASP A 231 34.36 -15.83 7.57
C ASP A 231 35.89 -15.76 7.58
N ALA A 232 36.55 -16.92 7.44
CA ALA A 232 38.00 -17.00 7.38
C ALA A 232 38.59 -16.34 6.13
N ALA A 233 37.93 -16.44 4.98
CA ALA A 233 38.36 -15.78 3.75
C ALA A 233 38.12 -14.26 3.82
N LEU A 234 37.01 -13.82 4.40
CA LEU A 234 36.77 -12.40 4.66
C LEU A 234 37.83 -11.81 5.60
N ALA A 235 38.21 -12.53 6.66
CA ALA A 235 39.28 -12.11 7.57
C ALA A 235 40.63 -11.99 6.86
N ARG A 236 40.99 -12.94 5.99
CA ARG A 236 42.21 -12.87 5.17
C ARG A 236 42.19 -11.67 4.23
N LEU A 237 41.09 -11.45 3.52
CA LEU A 237 40.94 -10.30 2.61
C LEU A 237 41.05 -8.98 3.38
N THR A 238 40.35 -8.86 4.50
CA THR A 238 40.39 -7.66 5.34
C THR A 238 41.81 -7.37 5.84
N GLN A 239 42.52 -8.40 6.31
CA GLN A 239 43.91 -8.24 6.75
C GLN A 239 44.82 -7.81 5.59
N ALA A 240 44.72 -8.48 4.44
CA ALA A 240 45.57 -8.19 3.28
C ALA A 240 45.33 -6.80 2.67
N LEU A 241 44.11 -6.27 2.79
CA LEU A 241 43.77 -4.89 2.46
C LEU A 241 44.39 -3.91 3.47
N HIS A 242 44.20 -4.15 4.77
CA HIS A 242 44.76 -3.28 5.81
C HIS A 242 46.30 -3.25 5.79
N ASP A 243 46.96 -4.37 5.47
CA ASP A 243 48.42 -4.43 5.30
C ASP A 243 48.94 -3.54 4.14
N ARG A 244 48.03 -3.10 3.25
CA ARG A 244 48.28 -2.21 2.11
C ARG A 244 47.69 -0.81 2.32
N ASP A 245 47.29 -0.45 3.53
CA ASP A 245 46.55 0.78 3.86
C ASP A 245 45.25 0.94 3.04
N MET A 246 44.68 -0.18 2.58
CA MET A 246 43.40 -0.23 1.87
C MET A 246 42.25 -0.55 2.81
N ARG A 247 41.03 -0.18 2.43
CA ARG A 247 39.81 -0.35 3.23
C ARG A 247 38.82 -1.29 2.55
N LEU A 248 37.90 -1.83 3.35
CA LEU A 248 36.83 -2.71 2.89
C LEU A 248 35.45 -2.11 3.23
N VAL A 249 34.58 -2.04 2.24
CA VAL A 249 33.16 -1.70 2.37
C VAL A 249 32.33 -2.91 1.96
N LEU A 250 31.31 -3.26 2.73
CA LEU A 250 30.42 -4.39 2.47
C LEU A 250 29.00 -3.92 2.18
N ASP A 251 28.34 -4.58 1.24
CA ASP A 251 26.91 -4.44 1.01
C ASP A 251 26.11 -5.29 2.03
N LEU A 252 25.15 -4.66 2.71
CA LEU A 252 24.25 -5.29 3.68
C LEU A 252 22.79 -4.97 3.35
N THR A 253 22.03 -6.01 2.97
CA THR A 253 20.62 -5.89 2.60
C THR A 253 19.70 -5.90 3.82
N THR A 254 19.53 -4.75 4.48
CA THR A 254 18.68 -4.65 5.67
C THR A 254 17.18 -4.51 5.38
N ASN A 255 16.79 -4.18 4.14
CA ASN A 255 15.39 -3.91 3.80
C ASN A 255 14.57 -5.17 3.44
N HIS A 256 15.22 -6.29 3.09
CA HIS A 256 14.56 -7.55 2.72
C HIS A 256 15.49 -8.76 2.94
N THR A 257 14.91 -9.97 2.95
CA THR A 257 15.63 -11.26 2.99
C THR A 257 15.17 -12.17 1.85
N GLY A 258 15.91 -13.23 1.56
CA GLY A 258 15.46 -14.29 0.65
C GLY A 258 14.29 -15.10 1.21
N VAL A 259 13.52 -15.75 0.33
CA VAL A 259 12.44 -16.68 0.71
C VAL A 259 12.97 -17.91 1.48
N THR A 260 14.25 -18.20 1.32
CA THR A 260 14.96 -19.28 2.03
C THR A 260 15.55 -18.84 3.37
N HIS A 261 15.41 -17.57 3.77
CA HIS A 261 15.86 -17.07 5.06
C HIS A 261 15.12 -17.73 6.23
N ASP A 262 15.83 -17.95 7.33
CA ASP A 262 15.32 -18.61 8.53
C ASP A 262 14.05 -17.96 9.07
N TRP A 263 14.02 -16.63 9.11
CA TRP A 263 12.83 -15.85 9.50
C TRP A 263 11.63 -16.14 8.60
N PHE A 264 11.82 -16.16 7.28
CA PHE A 264 10.74 -16.41 6.32
C PHE A 264 10.21 -17.84 6.45
N ARG A 265 11.11 -18.83 6.52
CA ARG A 265 10.74 -20.25 6.68
C ARG A 265 10.00 -20.53 7.99
N ARG A 266 10.37 -19.85 9.08
CA ARG A 266 9.66 -19.97 10.38
C ARG A 266 8.27 -19.33 10.35
N ALA A 267 8.10 -18.23 9.61
CA ALA A 267 6.80 -17.56 9.46
C ALA A 267 5.83 -18.37 8.59
N VAL A 268 6.33 -19.11 7.59
CA VAL A 268 5.51 -19.98 6.74
C VAL A 268 5.17 -21.28 7.49
N THR A 269 4.04 -21.28 8.19
CA THR A 269 3.55 -22.47 8.91
C THR A 269 2.88 -23.53 8.02
N GLY A 270 2.64 -23.22 6.74
CA GLY A 270 1.88 -24.05 5.80
C GLY A 270 0.38 -24.14 6.11
N ARG A 271 -0.12 -23.43 7.13
CA ARG A 271 -1.55 -23.41 7.50
C ARG A 271 -2.26 -22.28 6.77
N GLN A 272 -3.42 -22.58 6.18
CA GLN A 272 -4.35 -21.55 5.72
C GLN A 272 -5.14 -21.02 6.92
N LEU A 273 -4.72 -19.89 7.47
CA LEU A 273 -5.39 -19.22 8.57
C LEU A 273 -6.17 -18.02 8.06
N TRP A 274 -7.35 -17.79 8.64
CA TRP A 274 -8.17 -16.61 8.40
C TRP A 274 -8.24 -15.76 9.67
N LEU A 275 -7.67 -14.57 9.61
CA LEU A 275 -7.56 -13.59 10.68
C LEU A 275 -8.52 -12.45 10.39
N VAL A 276 -9.60 -12.38 11.17
CA VAL A 276 -10.71 -11.45 10.98
C VAL A 276 -10.83 -10.54 12.18
N ALA A 277 -10.96 -9.25 11.92
CA ALA A 277 -11.14 -8.24 12.94
C ALA A 277 -12.62 -8.08 13.33
N GLU A 278 -12.87 -7.66 14.56
CA GLU A 278 -14.17 -7.14 15.00
C GLU A 278 -14.04 -5.63 15.26
N HIS A 279 -14.53 -4.82 14.31
CA HIS A 279 -14.61 -3.36 14.48
C HIS A 279 -16.04 -2.90 14.23
N GLY A 280 -16.67 -2.29 15.24
CA GLY A 280 -17.95 -1.57 15.10
C GLY A 280 -17.83 -0.18 14.46
N HIS A 281 -16.60 0.24 14.15
CA HIS A 281 -16.24 1.53 13.52
C HIS A 281 -15.58 1.28 12.15
N ASP A 282 -15.07 2.34 11.52
CA ASP A 282 -14.34 2.25 10.24
C ASP A 282 -13.01 1.48 10.42
N ALA A 283 -12.94 0.28 9.83
CA ALA A 283 -11.78 -0.60 9.89
C ALA A 283 -10.84 -0.45 8.68
N SER A 284 -11.10 0.50 7.77
CA SER A 284 -10.41 0.56 6.49
C SER A 284 -8.90 0.71 6.60
N GLY A 285 -8.41 1.52 7.56
CA GLY A 285 -6.98 1.71 7.80
C GLY A 285 -6.24 0.41 8.15
N ASP A 286 -6.87 -0.47 8.94
CA ASP A 286 -6.26 -1.71 9.40
C ASP A 286 -6.30 -2.85 8.35
N LEU A 287 -7.00 -2.63 7.24
CA LEU A 287 -7.23 -3.62 6.18
C LEU A 287 -6.35 -3.40 4.93
N THR A 288 -5.32 -2.55 5.04
CA THR A 288 -4.45 -2.16 3.91
C THR A 288 -3.15 -2.95 3.79
N GLY A 289 -2.82 -3.80 4.76
CA GLY A 289 -1.49 -4.42 4.87
C GLY A 289 -1.45 -5.80 5.51
N THR A 290 -0.36 -6.11 6.20
CA THR A 290 -0.03 -7.44 6.74
C THR A 290 -0.77 -7.81 8.03
N GLY A 291 -1.78 -7.03 8.42
CA GLY A 291 -2.57 -7.22 9.63
C GLY A 291 -3.79 -8.12 9.40
N TRP A 292 -4.97 -7.56 9.60
CA TRP A 292 -6.24 -8.27 9.42
C TRP A 292 -6.49 -8.57 7.95
N GLN A 293 -6.98 -9.79 7.66
CA GLN A 293 -7.35 -10.19 6.30
C GLN A 293 -8.77 -9.75 5.94
N GLY A 294 -9.61 -9.50 6.93
CA GLY A 294 -10.96 -8.98 6.77
C GLY A 294 -11.51 -8.49 8.10
N THR A 295 -12.73 -7.98 8.08
CA THR A 295 -13.44 -7.51 9.28
C THR A 295 -14.87 -8.04 9.33
N MET A 296 -15.50 -8.00 10.50
CA MET A 296 -16.95 -8.03 10.61
C MET A 296 -17.52 -6.76 9.95
N ASN A 297 -18.10 -6.92 8.76
CA ASN A 297 -18.37 -5.83 7.82
C ASN A 297 -19.64 -5.04 8.15
N TYR A 298 -19.68 -4.46 9.36
CA TYR A 298 -20.81 -3.63 9.78
C TYR A 298 -20.93 -2.35 8.96
N HIS A 299 -19.81 -1.71 8.63
CA HIS A 299 -19.80 -0.44 7.90
C HIS A 299 -20.09 -0.62 6.41
N GLY A 300 -19.45 -1.59 5.75
CA GLY A 300 -19.57 -1.79 4.30
C GLY A 300 -20.74 -2.69 3.87
N PHE A 301 -21.43 -3.35 4.80
CA PHE A 301 -22.54 -4.25 4.47
C PHE A 301 -23.76 -4.08 5.39
N THR A 302 -23.63 -4.30 6.71
CA THR A 302 -24.79 -4.34 7.62
C THR A 302 -25.52 -3.00 7.71
N ARG A 303 -24.82 -1.89 8.04
CA ARG A 303 -25.41 -0.56 8.19
C ARG A 303 -26.05 -0.04 6.90
N PRO A 304 -25.41 -0.11 5.73
CA PRO A 304 -26.03 0.33 4.48
C PRO A 304 -27.27 -0.50 4.13
N LEU A 305 -27.21 -1.83 4.27
CA LEU A 305 -28.35 -2.69 3.96
C LEU A 305 -29.53 -2.45 4.90
N TRP A 306 -29.27 -2.28 6.20
CA TRP A 306 -30.29 -1.89 7.18
C TRP A 306 -30.90 -0.55 6.84
N SER A 307 -30.07 0.43 6.49
CA SER A 307 -30.55 1.76 6.14
C SER A 307 -31.38 1.77 4.86
N TRP A 308 -31.25 0.75 4.01
CA TRP A 308 -32.11 0.59 2.84
C TRP A 308 -33.41 -0.17 3.14
N LEU A 309 -33.35 -1.24 3.96
CA LEU A 309 -34.48 -2.17 4.15
C LEU A 309 -35.30 -1.93 5.42
N ALA A 310 -34.84 -1.10 6.35
CA ALA A 310 -35.51 -0.91 7.64
C ALA A 310 -36.97 -0.50 7.47
N HIS A 311 -37.87 -1.16 8.21
CA HIS A 311 -39.27 -0.77 8.24
C HIS A 311 -39.45 0.44 9.19
N PRO A 312 -40.32 1.42 8.86
CA PRO A 312 -40.49 2.63 9.67
C PRO A 312 -40.87 2.37 11.13
N ASP A 313 -41.80 1.44 11.39
CA ASP A 313 -42.38 1.18 12.72
C ASP A 313 -41.48 0.35 13.69
N PRO A 314 -40.77 -0.74 13.29
CA PRO A 314 -39.88 -1.45 14.20
C PRO A 314 -38.49 -0.80 14.33
N ALA A 315 -38.07 0.10 13.43
CA ALA A 315 -36.77 0.78 13.49
C ALA A 315 -36.72 1.92 14.55
N ASP A 316 -37.87 2.50 14.88
CA ASP A 316 -37.99 3.49 15.95
C ASP A 316 -37.71 2.80 17.31
N GLY A 317 -36.52 3.08 17.85
CA GLY A 317 -36.03 2.55 19.12
C GLY A 317 -35.06 1.36 19.01
N LEU A 318 -34.68 0.92 17.81
CA LEU A 318 -33.55 -0.03 17.66
C LEU A 318 -32.22 0.71 17.68
N ASN A 319 -31.23 0.12 18.36
CA ASN A 319 -29.88 0.64 18.37
C ASN A 319 -29.24 0.54 16.97
N TRP A 320 -28.93 1.67 16.33
CA TRP A 320 -28.20 1.70 15.07
C TRP A 320 -26.69 1.56 15.29
N LEU A 321 -26.30 0.43 15.89
CA LEU A 321 -24.89 0.06 16.14
C LEU A 321 -24.10 1.17 16.87
N GLY A 322 -24.68 1.73 17.94
CA GLY A 322 -24.06 2.73 18.81
C GLY A 322 -24.32 4.18 18.40
N ILE A 323 -25.03 4.44 17.29
CA ILE A 323 -25.43 5.79 16.90
C ILE A 323 -26.77 6.13 17.58
N PRO A 324 -26.89 7.27 18.30
CA PRO A 324 -28.06 7.59 19.12
C PRO A 324 -29.26 8.10 18.29
N THR A 325 -29.69 7.31 17.31
CA THR A 325 -30.87 7.54 16.46
C THR A 325 -31.47 6.20 16.04
N GLY A 326 -32.74 6.20 15.61
CA GLY A 326 -33.32 5.07 14.90
C GLY A 326 -32.60 4.81 13.58
N ILE A 327 -32.76 3.61 13.03
CA ILE A 327 -32.14 3.23 11.75
C ILE A 327 -32.77 4.07 10.62
N PRO A 328 -32.01 4.90 9.89
CA PRO A 328 -32.57 5.76 8.86
C PRO A 328 -33.02 4.93 7.66
N ARG A 329 -34.12 5.30 7.00
CA ARG A 329 -34.55 4.68 5.73
C ARG A 329 -34.14 5.56 4.55
N LEU A 330 -33.09 5.16 3.84
CA LEU A 330 -32.46 5.90 2.75
C LEU A 330 -32.77 5.28 1.38
N PRO A 331 -32.79 6.06 0.27
CA PRO A 331 -32.88 5.53 -1.08
C PRO A 331 -31.59 4.78 -1.46
N GLY A 332 -31.67 3.91 -2.47
CA GLY A 332 -30.54 3.08 -2.92
C GLY A 332 -29.33 3.86 -3.43
N GLY A 333 -29.50 5.07 -3.98
CA GLY A 333 -28.42 5.95 -4.43
C GLY A 333 -27.36 6.21 -3.34
N PRO A 334 -27.70 6.89 -2.23
CA PRO A 334 -26.82 7.09 -1.08
C PRO A 334 -26.21 5.80 -0.52
N ILE A 335 -26.96 4.70 -0.52
CA ILE A 335 -26.47 3.39 -0.04
C ILE A 335 -25.33 2.88 -0.91
N SER A 336 -25.53 2.86 -2.24
CA SER A 336 -24.50 2.43 -3.18
C SER A 336 -23.26 3.32 -3.14
N GLN A 337 -23.45 4.63 -2.96
CA GLN A 337 -22.37 5.60 -2.83
C GLN A 337 -21.55 5.35 -1.55
N GLY A 338 -22.19 5.22 -0.39
CA GLY A 338 -21.48 4.99 0.88
C GLY A 338 -20.69 3.68 0.88
N VAL A 339 -21.23 2.61 0.29
CA VAL A 339 -20.49 1.34 0.12
C VAL A 339 -19.25 1.53 -0.77
N ARG A 340 -19.35 2.31 -1.85
CA ARG A 340 -18.21 2.61 -2.73
C ARG A 340 -17.15 3.46 -2.04
N GLU A 341 -17.57 4.45 -1.27
CA GLU A 341 -16.68 5.32 -0.50
C GLU A 341 -15.91 4.50 0.54
N TYR A 342 -16.58 3.64 1.32
CA TYR A 342 -15.90 2.77 2.28
C TYR A 342 -14.91 1.81 1.61
N THR A 343 -15.36 1.10 0.57
CA THR A 343 -14.54 0.08 -0.10
C THR A 343 -13.34 0.65 -0.87
N ALA A 344 -13.36 1.94 -1.24
CA ALA A 344 -12.24 2.60 -1.92
C ALA A 344 -10.95 2.66 -1.07
N HIS A 345 -11.05 2.49 0.24
CA HIS A 345 -9.92 2.60 1.17
C HIS A 345 -9.18 1.28 1.40
N MET A 346 -9.61 0.17 0.79
CA MET A 346 -9.03 -1.16 1.04
C MET A 346 -8.88 -2.00 -0.24
N PRO A 347 -7.90 -2.92 -0.29
CA PRO A 347 -7.77 -3.88 -1.38
C PRO A 347 -9.02 -4.76 -1.56
N ALA A 348 -9.29 -5.18 -2.79
CA ALA A 348 -10.40 -6.09 -3.10
C ALA A 348 -10.31 -7.43 -2.36
N THR A 349 -9.11 -7.87 -2.01
CA THR A 349 -8.88 -9.04 -1.17
C THR A 349 -9.47 -8.84 0.23
N SER A 350 -9.23 -7.72 0.88
CA SER A 350 -9.77 -7.44 2.23
C SER A 350 -11.30 -7.41 2.23
N ILE A 351 -11.92 -6.89 1.15
CA ILE A 351 -13.38 -6.89 0.98
C ILE A 351 -13.89 -8.34 0.88
N THR A 352 -13.28 -9.17 0.04
CA THR A 352 -13.75 -10.55 -0.20
C THR A 352 -13.51 -11.48 0.99
N HIS A 353 -12.55 -11.16 1.87
CA HIS A 353 -12.25 -11.89 3.10
C HIS A 353 -12.95 -11.30 4.33
N SER A 354 -13.79 -10.28 4.19
CA SER A 354 -14.59 -9.71 5.29
C SER A 354 -15.90 -10.47 5.48
N MET A 355 -16.39 -10.55 6.73
CA MET A 355 -17.65 -11.20 7.10
C MET A 355 -18.83 -10.25 6.84
N ASN A 356 -19.63 -10.53 5.82
CA ASN A 356 -20.90 -9.84 5.63
C ASN A 356 -21.94 -10.45 6.58
N LEU A 357 -22.64 -9.60 7.33
CA LEU A 357 -23.56 -9.99 8.39
C LEU A 357 -24.89 -9.26 8.21
N LEU A 358 -26.01 -9.97 8.31
CA LEU A 358 -27.33 -9.33 8.41
C LEU A 358 -27.65 -8.86 9.83
N GLY A 359 -26.96 -9.42 10.81
CA GLY A 359 -27.05 -9.15 12.24
C GLY A 359 -26.05 -10.05 12.97
N SER A 360 -25.96 -9.88 14.29
CA SER A 360 -25.04 -10.63 15.14
C SER A 360 -25.56 -10.68 16.57
N HIS A 361 -24.79 -11.32 17.46
CA HIS A 361 -25.06 -11.38 18.89
C HIS A 361 -25.10 -10.03 19.63
N ASP A 362 -24.65 -8.94 18.99
CA ASP A 362 -24.65 -7.58 19.57
C ASP A 362 -25.67 -6.64 18.90
N THR A 363 -26.49 -7.17 17.99
CA THR A 363 -27.43 -6.36 17.22
C THR A 363 -28.84 -6.95 17.25
N PRO A 364 -29.88 -6.15 16.94
CA PRO A 364 -31.18 -6.71 16.56
C PRO A 364 -31.07 -7.77 15.45
N ARG A 365 -32.03 -8.68 15.39
CA ARG A 365 -32.13 -9.67 14.30
C ARG A 365 -32.74 -9.04 13.05
N ILE A 366 -32.30 -9.51 11.88
CA ILE A 366 -32.68 -8.91 10.60
C ILE A 366 -34.20 -8.91 10.36
N ARG A 367 -34.92 -9.99 10.69
CA ARG A 367 -36.39 -10.07 10.60
C ARG A 367 -37.06 -8.93 11.35
N THR A 368 -36.55 -8.58 12.53
CA THR A 368 -37.05 -7.48 13.35
C THR A 368 -36.72 -6.11 12.74
N VAL A 369 -35.53 -5.95 12.17
CA VAL A 369 -35.10 -4.69 11.52
C VAL A 369 -35.96 -4.36 10.29
N VAL A 370 -36.21 -5.36 9.45
CA VAL A 370 -36.90 -5.17 8.15
C VAL A 370 -38.42 -5.35 8.25
N GLY A 371 -38.93 -5.88 9.36
CA GLY A 371 -40.36 -5.91 9.69
C GLY A 371 -41.22 -6.90 8.90
N SER A 372 -40.70 -7.63 7.91
CA SER A 372 -41.50 -8.60 7.15
C SER A 372 -40.71 -9.82 6.69
N ARG A 373 -41.44 -10.86 6.24
CA ARG A 373 -40.86 -12.04 5.60
C ARG A 373 -40.02 -11.66 4.40
N GLU A 374 -40.69 -10.99 3.49
CA GLU A 374 -40.28 -10.68 2.13
C GLU A 374 -39.00 -9.82 2.13
N ALA A 375 -38.93 -8.80 2.99
CA ALA A 375 -37.75 -7.94 3.08
C ALA A 375 -36.52 -8.68 3.64
N GLN A 376 -36.69 -9.69 4.52
CA GLN A 376 -35.55 -10.53 4.92
C GLN A 376 -35.07 -11.41 3.77
N LEU A 377 -35.96 -11.88 2.89
CA LEU A 377 -35.55 -12.68 1.72
C LEU A 377 -34.71 -11.82 0.77
N VAL A 378 -35.07 -10.55 0.58
CA VAL A 378 -34.25 -9.57 -0.15
C VAL A 378 -32.88 -9.38 0.51
N ALA A 379 -32.85 -9.21 1.84
CA ALA A 379 -31.61 -9.08 2.61
C ALA A 379 -30.72 -10.33 2.49
N ALA A 380 -31.33 -11.52 2.52
CA ALA A 380 -30.63 -12.78 2.33
C ALA A 380 -30.01 -12.86 0.94
N THR A 381 -30.73 -12.44 -0.12
CA THR A 381 -30.14 -12.39 -1.46
C THR A 381 -28.93 -11.45 -1.48
N ALA A 382 -28.99 -10.27 -0.85
CA ALA A 382 -27.84 -9.37 -0.72
C ALA A 382 -26.64 -10.07 -0.04
N LEU A 383 -26.88 -10.77 1.07
CA LEU A 383 -25.86 -11.49 1.84
C LEU A 383 -25.09 -12.50 0.98
N PHE A 384 -25.81 -13.33 0.21
CA PHE A 384 -25.20 -14.38 -0.59
C PHE A 384 -24.61 -13.91 -1.92
N THR A 385 -24.91 -12.68 -2.35
CA THR A 385 -24.52 -12.19 -3.69
C THR A 385 -23.61 -10.96 -3.69
N ALA A 386 -23.38 -10.32 -2.55
CA ALA A 386 -22.35 -9.30 -2.38
C ALA A 386 -20.93 -9.93 -2.25
N PRO A 387 -19.85 -9.17 -2.56
CA PRO A 387 -18.47 -9.55 -2.23
C PRO A 387 -18.28 -9.65 -0.71
N GLY A 388 -17.55 -10.67 -0.26
CA GLY A 388 -17.37 -10.98 1.16
C GLY A 388 -17.85 -12.39 1.52
N VAL A 389 -17.57 -12.81 2.74
CA VAL A 389 -17.97 -14.09 3.31
C VAL A 389 -19.36 -13.95 3.93
N PRO A 390 -20.43 -14.56 3.36
CA PRO A 390 -21.76 -14.50 3.95
C PRO A 390 -21.75 -15.21 5.30
N THR A 391 -22.05 -14.47 6.36
CA THR A 391 -22.12 -15.00 7.73
C THR A 391 -23.56 -14.97 8.20
N VAL A 392 -24.16 -16.16 8.33
CA VAL A 392 -25.51 -16.33 8.84
C VAL A 392 -25.46 -16.40 10.36
N PHE A 393 -26.19 -15.51 11.04
CA PHE A 393 -26.35 -15.60 12.48
C PHE A 393 -27.41 -16.65 12.82
N SER A 394 -27.04 -17.66 13.62
CA SER A 394 -27.88 -18.83 13.89
C SER A 394 -29.31 -18.45 14.29
N GLY A 395 -30.29 -18.92 13.52
CA GLY A 395 -31.71 -18.65 13.71
C GLY A 395 -32.29 -17.65 12.70
N ASP A 396 -31.47 -16.79 12.08
CA ASP A 396 -31.95 -15.88 11.04
C ASP A 396 -32.51 -16.65 9.84
N GLU A 397 -31.89 -17.77 9.47
CA GLU A 397 -32.37 -18.68 8.42
C GLU A 397 -33.71 -19.36 8.77
N LEU A 398 -34.14 -19.29 10.03
CA LEU A 398 -35.39 -19.86 10.55
C LEU A 398 -36.45 -18.78 10.82
N GLY A 399 -36.16 -17.50 10.53
CA GLY A 399 -37.07 -16.37 10.77
C GLY A 399 -37.08 -15.87 12.22
N ALA A 400 -36.01 -16.09 12.98
CA ALA A 400 -35.91 -15.66 14.37
C ALA A 400 -35.92 -14.12 14.51
N THR A 401 -36.50 -13.64 15.61
CA THR A 401 -36.57 -12.21 15.97
C THR A 401 -35.74 -11.85 17.20
N GLY A 402 -35.46 -10.56 17.35
CA GLY A 402 -34.68 -10.01 18.45
C GLY A 402 -34.49 -8.50 18.31
N ARG A 403 -34.68 -7.76 19.39
CA ARG A 403 -34.69 -6.27 19.40
C ARG A 403 -33.39 -5.62 19.88
N THR A 404 -32.54 -6.36 20.58
CA THR A 404 -31.25 -5.88 21.13
C THR A 404 -30.22 -7.00 21.03
N GLY A 405 -28.94 -6.74 21.29
CA GLY A 405 -27.93 -7.80 21.34
C GLY A 405 -28.30 -8.92 22.31
N GLU A 406 -28.75 -8.59 23.52
CA GLU A 406 -29.18 -9.56 24.53
C GLU A 406 -30.41 -10.34 24.09
N HIS A 407 -31.43 -9.65 23.57
CA HIS A 407 -32.65 -10.30 23.10
C HIS A 407 -32.39 -11.20 21.88
N SER A 408 -31.46 -10.83 21.01
CA SER A 408 -31.11 -11.59 19.81
C SER A 408 -30.41 -12.91 20.09
N ARG A 409 -29.85 -13.14 21.30
CA ARG A 409 -29.18 -14.39 21.71
C ARG A 409 -30.18 -15.52 22.06
N THR A 410 -31.27 -15.60 21.30
CA THR A 410 -32.32 -16.62 21.45
C THR A 410 -31.78 -18.04 21.19
N THR A 411 -32.35 -19.01 21.90
CA THR A 411 -32.00 -20.43 21.74
C THR A 411 -32.50 -20.99 20.41
N MET A 412 -31.69 -21.83 19.76
CA MET A 412 -32.12 -22.58 18.58
C MET A 412 -33.24 -23.58 18.92
N PRO A 413 -34.27 -23.74 18.06
CA PRO A 413 -35.46 -24.54 18.37
C PRO A 413 -35.27 -26.06 18.13
N TRP A 414 -34.10 -26.62 18.46
CA TRP A 414 -33.81 -28.04 18.22
C TRP A 414 -34.73 -29.00 18.99
N THR A 415 -35.19 -28.59 20.18
CA THR A 415 -36.04 -29.37 21.08
C THR A 415 -37.39 -28.68 21.31
N ALA A 416 -37.92 -28.01 20.28
CA ALA A 416 -39.14 -27.21 20.43
C ALA A 416 -40.31 -28.05 21.00
N PRO A 417 -41.16 -27.48 21.88
CA PRO A 417 -42.26 -28.21 22.50
C PRO A 417 -43.22 -28.83 21.45
N PRO A 418 -43.91 -29.94 21.78
CA PRO A 418 -44.92 -30.51 20.89
C PRO A 418 -45.94 -29.44 20.45
N GLY A 419 -46.00 -29.15 19.15
CA GLY A 419 -46.83 -28.08 18.55
C GLY A 419 -46.05 -26.97 17.85
N ALA A 420 -44.76 -26.79 18.12
CA ALA A 420 -43.87 -25.86 17.41
C ALA A 420 -43.28 -26.50 16.13
N ALA A 421 -44.13 -27.12 15.31
CA ALA A 421 -43.70 -27.72 14.06
C ALA A 421 -43.24 -26.65 13.06
N PRO A 422 -42.27 -26.95 12.18
CA PRO A 422 -41.93 -26.08 11.06
C PRO A 422 -43.16 -25.76 10.21
N THR A 423 -43.34 -24.49 9.83
CA THR A 423 -44.56 -23.99 9.18
C THR A 423 -44.24 -23.02 8.05
N ASP A 424 -45.10 -22.99 7.04
CA ASP A 424 -45.10 -21.98 5.97
C ASP A 424 -45.98 -20.77 6.36
N GLU A 425 -46.83 -20.92 7.38
CA GLU A 425 -47.85 -19.95 7.81
C GLU A 425 -47.34 -18.98 8.90
N LEU A 426 -46.03 -18.94 9.17
CA LEU A 426 -45.50 -18.00 10.15
C LEU A 426 -45.76 -16.56 9.67
N GLY A 427 -46.33 -15.72 10.53
CA GLY A 427 -46.68 -14.34 10.20
C GLY A 427 -45.47 -13.47 9.82
N PRO A 428 -45.71 -12.25 9.30
CA PRO A 428 -44.66 -11.36 8.81
C PRO A 428 -43.64 -10.98 9.88
N ASP A 429 -44.05 -10.98 11.15
CA ASP A 429 -43.22 -10.62 12.29
C ASP A 429 -42.24 -11.72 12.72
N GLY A 430 -42.32 -12.93 12.18
CA GLY A 430 -41.51 -14.08 12.64
C GLY A 430 -41.86 -14.54 14.05
N ALA A 431 -41.05 -15.42 14.64
CA ALA A 431 -41.26 -15.91 16.00
C ALA A 431 -39.98 -16.46 16.65
N TRP A 432 -40.07 -16.72 17.95
CA TRP A 432 -39.11 -17.50 18.71
C TRP A 432 -39.68 -18.92 18.93
N GLY A 433 -39.21 -19.90 18.15
CA GLY A 433 -39.60 -21.30 18.29
C GLY A 433 -39.93 -22.00 16.96
N PRO A 434 -41.10 -21.75 16.34
CA PRO A 434 -41.45 -22.38 15.07
C PRO A 434 -40.46 -22.02 13.96
N VAL A 435 -40.16 -22.99 13.09
CA VAL A 435 -39.23 -22.79 11.95
C VAL A 435 -39.99 -22.25 10.74
N ASP A 436 -39.58 -21.08 10.24
CA ASP A 436 -40.04 -20.50 8.98
C ASP A 436 -39.45 -21.27 7.79
N ARG A 437 -40.24 -22.19 7.20
CA ARG A 437 -39.79 -23.06 6.11
C ARG A 437 -39.50 -22.30 4.82
N VAL A 438 -40.23 -21.22 4.55
CA VAL A 438 -40.04 -20.39 3.35
C VAL A 438 -38.68 -19.69 3.42
N THR A 439 -38.37 -19.09 4.58
CA THR A 439 -37.08 -18.44 4.82
C THR A 439 -35.94 -19.45 4.75
N LEU A 440 -36.08 -20.61 5.41
CA LEU A 440 -35.07 -21.66 5.36
C LEU A 440 -34.83 -22.18 3.93
N GLY A 441 -35.91 -22.32 3.15
CA GLY A 441 -35.87 -22.67 1.74
C GLY A 441 -35.07 -21.67 0.90
N ARG A 442 -35.31 -20.37 1.10
CA ARG A 442 -34.55 -19.30 0.43
C ARG A 442 -33.06 -19.34 0.78
N TYR A 443 -32.70 -19.47 2.06
CA TYR A 443 -31.29 -19.54 2.47
C TYR A 443 -30.58 -20.76 1.86
N ARG A 444 -31.26 -21.91 1.80
CA ARG A 444 -30.73 -23.12 1.13
C ARG A 444 -30.54 -22.90 -0.37
N GLN A 445 -31.50 -22.28 -1.05
CA GLN A 445 -31.40 -21.97 -2.48
C GLN A 445 -30.25 -21.02 -2.76
N LEU A 446 -30.13 -19.92 -2.01
CA LEU A 446 -29.08 -18.92 -2.18
C LEU A 446 -27.68 -19.50 -1.87
N SER A 447 -27.58 -20.34 -0.84
CA SER A 447 -26.35 -21.07 -0.55
C SER A 447 -25.97 -21.96 -1.73
N ARG A 448 -26.90 -22.73 -2.31
CA ARG A 448 -26.65 -23.57 -3.48
C ARG A 448 -26.15 -22.73 -4.67
N LEU A 449 -26.88 -21.65 -5.02
CA LEU A 449 -26.51 -20.76 -6.12
C LEU A 449 -25.11 -20.15 -5.94
N ARG A 450 -24.75 -19.75 -4.72
CA ARG A 450 -23.41 -19.22 -4.43
C ARG A 450 -22.31 -20.26 -4.63
N HIS A 451 -22.58 -21.54 -4.38
CA HIS A 451 -21.64 -22.64 -4.66
C HIS A 451 -21.56 -22.97 -6.15
N GLU A 452 -22.68 -22.92 -6.86
CA GLU A 452 -22.79 -23.22 -8.29
C GLU A 452 -22.20 -22.12 -9.17
N LEU A 453 -22.28 -20.85 -8.75
CA LEU A 453 -21.88 -19.68 -9.53
C LEU A 453 -20.58 -19.06 -8.99
N PRO A 454 -19.40 -19.31 -9.62
CA PRO A 454 -18.11 -18.78 -9.17
C PRO A 454 -18.09 -17.25 -9.02
N ALA A 455 -18.79 -16.52 -9.88
CA ALA A 455 -18.87 -15.07 -9.84
C ALA A 455 -19.38 -14.52 -8.51
N LEU A 456 -20.30 -15.22 -7.83
CA LEU A 456 -20.82 -14.78 -6.53
C LEU A 456 -19.75 -14.87 -5.43
N ARG A 457 -18.78 -15.78 -5.54
CA ARG A 457 -17.70 -15.99 -4.56
C ARG A 457 -16.41 -15.24 -4.90
N ARG A 458 -16.03 -15.23 -6.17
CA ARG A 458 -14.71 -14.81 -6.66
C ARG A 458 -14.76 -13.66 -7.66
N GLY A 459 -15.96 -13.26 -8.11
CA GLY A 459 -16.10 -12.19 -9.08
C GLY A 459 -15.94 -10.80 -8.47
N GLY A 460 -15.48 -9.85 -9.27
CA GLY A 460 -15.54 -8.42 -8.92
C GLY A 460 -17.00 -7.94 -8.79
N MET A 461 -17.22 -6.70 -8.35
CA MET A 461 -18.57 -6.12 -8.28
C MET A 461 -18.61 -4.75 -8.96
N ARG A 462 -19.66 -4.50 -9.73
CA ARG A 462 -19.99 -3.20 -10.31
C ARG A 462 -21.45 -2.88 -10.05
N TRP A 463 -21.74 -1.70 -9.51
CA TRP A 463 -23.10 -1.15 -9.48
C TRP A 463 -23.58 -0.87 -10.91
N VAL A 464 -24.79 -1.34 -11.24
CA VAL A 464 -25.40 -1.20 -12.57
C VAL A 464 -26.53 -0.19 -12.51
N TYR A 465 -27.37 -0.25 -11.48
CA TYR A 465 -28.50 0.65 -11.26
C TYR A 465 -28.79 0.78 -9.77
N ALA A 466 -29.24 1.97 -9.36
CA ALA A 466 -29.71 2.23 -8.00
C ALA A 466 -30.71 3.40 -8.04
N ASP A 467 -31.95 3.15 -7.64
CA ASP A 467 -32.95 4.19 -7.40
C ASP A 467 -33.42 4.16 -5.93
N GLU A 468 -34.65 4.59 -5.64
CA GLU A 468 -35.20 4.51 -4.29
C GLU A 468 -35.37 3.05 -3.80
N ASP A 469 -35.96 2.18 -4.61
CA ASP A 469 -36.48 0.88 -4.20
C ASP A 469 -35.86 -0.33 -4.92
N LEU A 470 -34.96 -0.10 -5.87
CA LEU A 470 -34.30 -1.10 -6.69
C LEU A 470 -32.77 -0.89 -6.71
N LEU A 471 -32.04 -1.94 -6.35
CA LEU A 471 -30.59 -2.01 -6.43
C LEU A 471 -30.19 -3.11 -7.41
N VAL A 472 -29.29 -2.80 -8.35
CA VAL A 472 -28.78 -3.78 -9.33
C VAL A 472 -27.26 -3.69 -9.39
N TRP A 473 -26.59 -4.84 -9.32
CA TRP A 473 -25.15 -4.95 -9.51
C TRP A 473 -24.78 -6.17 -10.33
N LEU A 474 -23.57 -6.12 -10.89
CA LEU A 474 -22.97 -7.19 -11.67
C LEU A 474 -21.80 -7.79 -10.90
N ARG A 475 -21.71 -9.11 -10.89
CA ARG A 475 -20.57 -9.90 -10.43
C ARG A 475 -19.84 -10.49 -11.63
N THR A 476 -18.57 -10.13 -11.83
CA THR A 476 -17.83 -10.47 -13.07
C THR A 476 -16.71 -11.46 -12.78
N HIS A 477 -16.64 -12.58 -13.51
CA HIS A 477 -15.65 -13.65 -13.35
C HIS A 477 -15.24 -14.25 -14.71
N PRO A 478 -14.04 -14.85 -14.85
CA PRO A 478 -13.64 -15.51 -16.09
C PRO A 478 -14.63 -16.58 -16.60
N ASP A 479 -15.24 -17.33 -15.68
CA ASP A 479 -16.17 -18.43 -16.00
C ASP A 479 -17.62 -17.97 -16.30
N GLY A 480 -17.91 -16.68 -16.27
CA GLY A 480 -19.25 -16.13 -16.48
C GLY A 480 -19.61 -15.03 -15.48
N ASP A 481 -20.56 -14.19 -15.89
CA ASP A 481 -20.97 -13.02 -15.11
C ASP A 481 -22.37 -13.25 -14.52
N VAL A 482 -22.69 -12.60 -13.40
CA VAL A 482 -23.98 -12.73 -12.71
C VAL A 482 -24.53 -11.35 -12.37
N LEU A 483 -25.70 -11.02 -12.91
CA LEU A 483 -26.43 -9.81 -12.56
C LEU A 483 -27.39 -10.11 -11.41
N VAL A 484 -27.43 -9.22 -10.43
CA VAL A 484 -28.24 -9.35 -9.22
C VAL A 484 -29.12 -8.11 -9.13
N ALA A 485 -30.42 -8.31 -8.97
CA ALA A 485 -31.37 -7.25 -8.73
C ALA A 485 -32.13 -7.49 -7.42
N LEU A 486 -32.26 -6.45 -6.60
CA LEU A 486 -32.98 -6.46 -5.34
C LEU A 486 -34.03 -5.35 -5.35
N ALA A 487 -35.28 -5.69 -5.14
CA ALA A 487 -36.36 -4.72 -4.96
C ALA A 487 -36.88 -4.78 -3.53
N ARG A 488 -37.05 -3.63 -2.87
CA ARG A 488 -37.69 -3.55 -1.54
C ARG A 488 -39.18 -3.18 -1.61
N ALA A 489 -39.66 -2.72 -2.77
CA ALA A 489 -41.05 -2.34 -3.01
C ALA A 489 -41.40 -2.47 -4.50
N ALA A 490 -42.69 -2.37 -4.84
CA ALA A 490 -43.18 -2.38 -6.21
C ALA A 490 -42.99 -1.02 -6.91
N GLY A 491 -42.97 -1.03 -8.24
CA GLY A 491 -43.06 0.19 -9.07
C GLY A 491 -41.75 0.66 -9.70
N ALA A 492 -40.62 0.05 -9.36
CA ALA A 492 -39.35 0.28 -10.03
C ALA A 492 -39.20 -0.63 -11.25
N THR A 493 -38.78 -0.06 -12.38
CA THR A 493 -38.43 -0.80 -13.58
C THR A 493 -37.13 -0.25 -14.14
N VAL A 494 -36.18 -1.12 -14.45
CA VAL A 494 -34.95 -0.76 -15.16
C VAL A 494 -34.81 -1.60 -16.41
N ASP A 495 -34.51 -0.93 -17.52
CA ASP A 495 -34.21 -1.58 -18.78
C ASP A 495 -32.72 -1.44 -19.09
N LEU A 496 -32.06 -2.59 -19.28
CA LEU A 496 -30.61 -2.68 -19.43
C LEU A 496 -30.26 -3.20 -20.83
N PRO A 497 -29.66 -2.38 -21.70
CA PRO A 497 -29.14 -2.86 -22.98
C PRO A 497 -28.07 -3.93 -22.73
N LEU A 498 -28.23 -5.12 -23.34
CA LEU A 498 -27.27 -6.22 -23.20
C LEU A 498 -25.88 -5.80 -23.70
N ALA A 499 -25.80 -4.92 -24.69
CA ALA A 499 -24.55 -4.35 -25.20
C ALA A 499 -23.75 -3.54 -24.16
N CYS A 500 -24.39 -3.05 -23.10
CA CYS A 500 -23.72 -2.35 -21.99
C CYS A 500 -23.21 -3.31 -20.90
N LEU A 501 -23.58 -4.58 -20.99
CA LEU A 501 -23.09 -5.63 -20.11
C LEU A 501 -21.91 -6.34 -20.80
N PRO A 502 -20.93 -6.86 -20.05
CA PRO A 502 -19.82 -7.63 -20.59
C PRO A 502 -20.22 -9.04 -21.11
N ALA A 503 -21.48 -9.21 -21.51
CA ALA A 503 -22.12 -10.47 -21.84
C ALA A 503 -22.78 -10.44 -23.22
N GLY A 504 -22.76 -11.58 -23.91
CA GLY A 504 -23.36 -11.71 -25.26
C GLY A 504 -24.79 -12.24 -25.24
N ALA A 505 -25.21 -12.89 -24.14
CA ALA A 505 -26.54 -13.44 -23.95
C ALA A 505 -26.84 -13.68 -22.46
N VAL A 506 -28.13 -13.83 -22.13
CA VAL A 506 -28.60 -14.35 -20.84
C VAL A 506 -28.70 -15.87 -20.93
N ASP A 507 -28.11 -16.58 -19.96
CA ASP A 507 -28.15 -18.04 -19.90
C ASP A 507 -29.33 -18.56 -19.06
N ASP A 508 -29.55 -17.98 -17.88
CA ASP A 508 -30.62 -18.39 -16.96
C ASP A 508 -31.07 -17.21 -16.08
N VAL A 509 -32.31 -17.30 -15.60
CA VAL A 509 -32.97 -16.28 -14.77
C VAL A 509 -33.58 -16.96 -13.55
N HIS A 510 -33.04 -16.66 -12.37
CA HIS A 510 -33.63 -17.01 -11.08
C HIS A 510 -34.39 -15.81 -10.51
N ALA A 511 -35.60 -15.58 -11.01
CA ALA A 511 -36.54 -14.61 -10.46
C ALA A 511 -37.17 -15.15 -9.16
N MET A 512 -37.25 -14.31 -8.13
CA MET A 512 -37.63 -14.70 -6.78
C MET A 512 -38.56 -13.65 -6.15
N ASP A 513 -39.79 -14.06 -5.83
CA ASP A 513 -40.82 -13.22 -5.21
C ASP A 513 -41.21 -12.01 -6.10
N GLY A 514 -41.29 -10.79 -5.56
CA GLY A 514 -41.79 -9.60 -6.27
C GLY A 514 -40.89 -8.99 -7.35
N VAL A 515 -40.07 -9.78 -8.04
CA VAL A 515 -39.22 -9.30 -9.15
C VAL A 515 -39.36 -10.21 -10.37
N ASP A 516 -39.78 -9.61 -11.48
CA ASP A 516 -39.85 -10.25 -12.79
C ASP A 516 -38.68 -9.78 -13.67
N VAL A 517 -38.14 -10.69 -14.48
CA VAL A 517 -37.10 -10.36 -15.47
C VAL A 517 -37.54 -10.80 -16.84
N THR A 518 -37.54 -9.87 -17.79
CA THR A 518 -37.84 -10.12 -19.20
C THR A 518 -36.59 -9.93 -20.03
N VAL A 519 -36.30 -10.85 -20.96
CA VAL A 519 -35.13 -10.79 -21.84
C VAL A 519 -35.61 -10.76 -23.29
N ILE A 520 -35.17 -9.74 -24.03
CA ILE A 520 -35.38 -9.60 -25.47
C ILE A 520 -34.03 -9.81 -26.16
N GLY A 521 -33.92 -10.86 -26.98
CA GLY A 521 -32.70 -11.16 -27.75
C GLY A 521 -32.61 -10.38 -29.07
N GLY A 522 -31.40 -10.30 -29.64
CA GLY A 522 -31.13 -9.62 -30.92
C GLY A 522 -29.95 -8.65 -30.87
N ALA A 523 -29.71 -7.91 -31.97
CA ALA A 523 -28.64 -6.89 -32.03
C ALA A 523 -28.88 -5.72 -31.06
N ASP A 524 -30.15 -5.41 -30.80
CA ASP A 524 -30.61 -4.44 -29.79
C ASP A 524 -31.19 -5.19 -28.58
N GLY A 525 -30.49 -6.21 -28.07
CA GLY A 525 -31.02 -7.02 -26.97
C GLY A 525 -31.14 -6.24 -25.65
N HIS A 526 -32.22 -6.46 -24.90
CA HIS A 526 -32.50 -5.80 -23.63
C HIS A 526 -32.84 -6.81 -22.52
N LEU A 527 -32.41 -6.51 -21.31
CA LEU A 527 -32.82 -7.17 -20.07
C LEU A 527 -33.59 -6.16 -19.23
N THR A 528 -34.89 -6.38 -19.05
CA THR A 528 -35.76 -5.55 -18.22
C THR A 528 -36.01 -6.23 -16.89
N VAL A 529 -35.69 -5.54 -15.79
CA VAL A 529 -36.06 -5.95 -14.43
C VAL A 529 -37.25 -5.11 -13.98
N ASN A 530 -38.31 -5.77 -13.54
CA ASN A 530 -39.54 -5.13 -13.10
C ASN A 530 -39.89 -5.57 -11.66
N ALA A 531 -40.00 -4.61 -10.75
CA ALA A 531 -40.36 -4.85 -9.36
C ALA A 531 -41.89 -4.79 -9.19
N THR A 532 -42.51 -5.92 -8.86
CA THR A 532 -43.93 -6.05 -8.51
C THR A 532 -44.17 -6.07 -6.99
N GLY A 533 -43.10 -6.13 -6.20
CA GLY A 533 -43.08 -6.08 -4.74
C GLY A 533 -41.67 -6.26 -4.19
N PRO A 534 -41.50 -6.51 -2.88
CA PRO A 534 -40.22 -6.91 -2.34
C PRO A 534 -39.81 -8.27 -2.93
N GLY A 535 -38.60 -8.35 -3.49
CA GLY A 535 -38.12 -9.55 -4.18
C GLY A 535 -36.72 -9.40 -4.73
N SER A 536 -36.24 -10.41 -5.44
CA SER A 536 -34.90 -10.38 -6.03
C SER A 536 -34.79 -11.23 -7.29
N ALA A 537 -33.77 -10.99 -8.10
CA ALA A 537 -33.41 -11.85 -9.22
C ALA A 537 -31.90 -12.06 -9.29
N ILE A 538 -31.49 -13.27 -9.70
CA ILE A 538 -30.11 -13.61 -10.05
C ILE A 538 -30.12 -14.09 -11.49
N VAL A 539 -29.44 -13.37 -12.38
CA VAL A 539 -29.40 -13.63 -13.81
C VAL A 539 -27.99 -14.02 -14.22
N THR A 540 -27.81 -15.22 -14.79
CA THR A 540 -26.51 -15.68 -15.26
C THR A 540 -26.29 -15.23 -16.70
N LEU A 541 -25.10 -14.69 -16.98
CA LEU A 541 -24.77 -14.07 -18.24
C LEU A 541 -23.56 -14.74 -18.89
N ARG A 542 -23.66 -15.04 -20.19
CA ARG A 542 -22.59 -15.67 -20.96
C ARG A 542 -21.56 -14.64 -21.42
N ALA A 543 -20.28 -14.90 -21.17
CA ALA A 543 -19.20 -14.03 -21.62
C ALA A 543 -19.13 -13.92 -23.16
N VAL A 544 -18.85 -12.71 -23.67
CA VAL A 544 -18.69 -12.43 -25.12
C VAL A 544 -17.42 -13.07 -25.70
N LEU A 545 -16.37 -13.22 -24.89
CA LEU A 545 -15.07 -13.79 -25.29
C LEU A 545 -14.60 -14.82 -24.25
N PRO A 546 -13.92 -15.92 -24.65
CA PRO A 546 -13.20 -16.77 -23.71
C PRO A 546 -12.12 -15.95 -23.00
N ARG A 547 -12.21 -15.78 -21.68
CA ARG A 547 -11.25 -15.00 -20.87
C ARG A 547 -10.05 -15.84 -20.41
N THR A 548 -9.64 -16.87 -21.17
CA THR A 548 -8.92 -18.03 -20.63
C THR A 548 -7.40 -18.08 -20.79
N ASP A 549 -6.69 -17.04 -21.24
CA ASP A 549 -5.27 -17.24 -21.55
C ASP A 549 -4.25 -16.77 -20.50
N LYS A 550 -4.66 -16.14 -19.38
CA LYS A 550 -3.71 -15.83 -18.29
C LYS A 550 -4.38 -15.82 -16.92
N ILE A 551 -4.61 -17.00 -16.34
CA ILE A 551 -4.71 -17.12 -14.88
C ILE A 551 -3.27 -17.32 -14.38
N CYS A 552 -2.64 -16.26 -13.87
CA CYS A 552 -1.45 -16.43 -13.04
C CYS A 552 -1.90 -17.18 -11.79
N THR A 553 -1.61 -18.47 -11.73
CA THR A 553 -1.65 -19.24 -10.49
C THR A 553 -0.46 -18.78 -9.65
N HIS A 554 -0.70 -17.87 -8.71
CA HIS A 554 0.18 -17.63 -7.58
C HIS A 554 -0.38 -18.36 -6.36
#